data_AF-A0A959C8P6-F1
#
_entry.id   AF-A0A959C8P6-F1
#
_cell.length_a   1.000
_cell.length_b   1.000
_cell.length_c   1.000
_cell.angle_alpha   90.00
_cell.angle_beta   90.00
_cell.angle_gamma   90.00
#
_symmetry.space_group_name_H-M   'P 1'
#
loop_
_entity.id
_entity.type
_entity.pdbx_description
1 polymer ?
#
loop_
_entity_poly.entity_id
_entity_poly.type
_entity_poly.pdbx_seq_one_letter_code
_entity_poly.pdbx_strand_id
1 'polypeptide(L)'
;DHLVSFNHDRNRWDWDIGRIQERNITDNMAELMRDKIRVLGEQTQQLCQYAACIGNQFDLVTLATVWEKSPQMTAKALWPAIREGLIVPVG
;
A
#
# COMPACT_ATOMS: atom_id res chain seq x y z
N ASP A 1 18.60 13.38 -12.61
CA ASP A 1 19.29 12.18 -13.13
C ASP A 1 18.57 11.63 -14.34
N HIS A 2 19.33 11.33 -15.39
CA HIS A 2 18.87 10.90 -16.72
C HIS A 2 18.28 9.48 -16.74
N LEU A 3 17.29 9.21 -15.89
CA LEU A 3 16.58 7.91 -15.85
C LEU A 3 15.76 7.67 -17.13
N VAL A 4 15.26 8.77 -17.68
CA VAL A 4 14.50 8.81 -18.93
C VAL A 4 15.12 9.94 -19.75
N SER A 5 15.62 9.61 -20.93
CA SER A 5 16.23 10.56 -21.85
C SER A 5 15.65 10.40 -23.23
N PHE A 6 15.46 11.51 -23.92
CA PHE A 6 15.02 11.45 -25.31
C PHE A 6 16.24 11.17 -26.19
N ASN A 7 16.23 10.02 -26.84
CA ASN A 7 17.22 9.65 -27.84
C ASN A 7 16.86 10.31 -29.17
N HIS A 8 17.56 11.40 -29.49
CA HIS A 8 17.35 12.19 -30.70
C HIS A 8 17.68 11.40 -31.99
N ASP A 9 18.65 10.47 -31.96
CA ASP A 9 19.02 9.67 -33.12
C ASP A 9 17.94 8.62 -33.47
N ARG A 10 17.22 8.15 -32.44
CA ARG A 10 16.18 7.13 -32.59
C ARG A 10 14.76 7.69 -32.46
N ASN A 11 14.62 9.02 -32.28
CA ASN A 11 13.36 9.73 -32.00
C ASN A 11 12.46 9.01 -30.98
N ARG A 12 13.06 8.49 -29.90
CA ARG A 12 12.33 7.75 -28.86
C ARG A 12 12.81 8.11 -27.47
N TRP A 13 11.98 7.86 -26.48
CA TRP A 13 12.41 7.86 -25.08
C TRP A 13 13.12 6.55 -24.76
N ASP A 14 14.37 6.65 -24.30
CA ASP A 14 15.13 5.53 -23.76
C ASP A 14 15.13 5.63 -22.22
N TRP A 15 15.07 4.47 -21.59
CA TRP A 15 14.93 4.31 -20.14
C TRP A 15 16.05 3.37 -19.68
N ASP A 16 16.78 3.75 -18.65
CA ASP A 16 17.80 2.88 -18.06
C ASP A 16 17.19 2.08 -16.91
N ILE A 17 16.71 0.87 -17.22
CA ILE A 17 16.05 0.00 -16.25
C ILE A 17 17.01 -0.36 -15.10
N GLY A 18 18.30 -0.56 -15.38
CA GLY A 18 19.30 -0.87 -14.36
C GLY A 18 19.40 0.26 -13.34
N ARG A 19 19.54 1.50 -13.81
CA ARG A 19 19.59 2.69 -12.92
C ARG A 19 18.27 3.00 -12.23
N ILE A 20 17.14 2.69 -12.87
CA ILE A 20 15.81 2.82 -12.24
C ILE A 20 15.67 1.83 -11.10
N GLN A 21 16.16 0.59 -11.27
CA GLN A 21 16.14 -0.45 -10.24
C GLN A 21 17.17 -0.23 -9.13
N GLU A 22 18.33 0.36 -9.45
CA GLU A 22 19.37 0.74 -8.48
C GLU A 22 18.98 1.91 -7.60
N ARG A 23 18.06 2.78 -8.07
CA ARG A 23 17.37 3.66 -7.14
C ARG A 23 16.53 2.77 -6.24
N ASN A 24 16.81 2.77 -4.94
CA ASN A 24 16.06 2.07 -3.89
C ASN A 24 14.59 2.54 -3.83
N ILE A 25 13.80 2.25 -4.86
CA ILE A 25 12.36 2.50 -4.93
C ILE A 25 11.70 1.77 -3.76
N THR A 26 12.23 0.61 -3.38
CA THR A 26 11.71 -0.25 -2.29
C THR A 26 11.90 0.33 -0.89
N ASP A 27 13.05 0.95 -0.57
CA ASP A 27 13.27 1.52 0.78
C ASP A 27 12.31 2.69 1.04
N ASN A 28 12.10 3.53 0.02
CA ASN A 28 11.21 4.69 0.12
C ASN A 28 9.73 4.27 0.16
N MET A 29 9.38 3.12 -0.43
CA MET A 29 7.99 2.63 -0.40
C MET A 29 7.58 2.19 1.01
N ALA A 30 8.45 1.50 1.75
CA ALA A 30 8.13 1.10 3.13
C ALA A 30 7.95 2.33 4.05
N GLU A 31 8.76 3.37 3.87
CA GLU A 31 8.64 4.63 4.61
C GLU A 31 7.36 5.39 4.23
N LEU A 32 7.07 5.52 2.93
CA LEU A 32 5.84 6.15 2.44
C LEU A 32 4.57 5.45 2.96
N MET A 33 4.55 4.11 2.93
CA MET A 33 3.41 3.33 3.43
C MET A 33 3.26 3.50 4.95
N ARG A 34 4.37 3.56 5.69
CA ARG A 34 4.37 3.82 7.13
C ARG A 34 3.80 5.20 7.45
N ASP A 35 4.18 6.22 6.71
CA ASP A 35 3.67 7.57 6.90
C ASP A 35 2.18 7.68 6.57
N LYS A 36 1.73 7.01 5.50
CA LYS A 36 0.30 6.88 5.19
C LYS A 36 -0.50 6.19 6.28
N ILE A 37 0.04 5.13 6.91
CA ILE A 37 -0.64 4.45 8.01
C ILE A 37 -0.70 5.35 9.25
N ARG A 38 0.39 6.05 9.58
CA ARG A 38 0.48 6.92 10.78
C ARG A 38 -0.52 8.05 10.81
N VAL A 39 -0.97 8.55 9.65
CA VAL A 39 -2.00 9.61 9.57
C VAL A 39 -3.43 9.07 9.74
N LEU A 40 -3.64 7.76 9.77
CA LEU A 40 -4.96 7.16 10.01
C LEU A 40 -5.32 7.18 11.50
N GLY A 41 -6.61 7.06 11.82
CA GLY A 41 -7.04 6.88 13.21
C GLY A 41 -6.55 5.55 13.81
N GLU A 42 -6.40 5.52 15.13
CA GLU A 42 -5.83 4.36 15.86
C GLU A 42 -6.52 3.03 15.51
N GLN A 43 -7.84 3.03 15.39
CA GLN A 43 -8.61 1.83 15.03
C GLN A 43 -8.24 1.29 13.64
N THR A 44 -8.08 2.18 12.66
CA THR A 44 -7.66 1.79 11.31
C THR A 44 -6.22 1.29 11.31
N GLN A 45 -5.32 1.92 12.07
CA GLN A 45 -3.94 1.46 12.20
C GLN A 45 -3.87 0.06 12.81
N GLN A 46 -4.63 -0.22 13.88
CA GLN A 46 -4.73 -1.55 14.48
C GLN A 46 -5.27 -2.58 13.49
N LEU A 47 -6.32 -2.24 12.74
CA LEU A 47 -6.87 -3.13 11.72
C LEU A 47 -5.86 -3.47 10.61
N CYS A 48 -5.05 -2.50 10.18
CA CYS A 48 -3.96 -2.77 9.23
C CYS A 48 -2.93 -3.76 9.79
N GLN A 49 -2.63 -3.68 11.10
CA GLN A 49 -1.71 -4.62 11.75
C GLN A 49 -2.32 -6.03 11.81
N TYR A 50 -3.58 -6.15 12.21
CA TYR A 50 -4.27 -7.46 12.23
C TYR A 50 -4.37 -8.07 10.83
N ALA A 51 -4.72 -7.28 9.82
CA ALA A 51 -4.74 -7.71 8.43
C ALA A 51 -3.37 -8.24 7.98
N ALA A 52 -2.28 -7.52 8.30
CA ALA A 52 -0.92 -7.95 7.97
C ALA A 52 -0.51 -9.26 8.67
N CYS A 53 -1.01 -9.52 9.88
CA CYS A 53 -0.81 -10.78 10.59
C CYS A 53 -1.60 -11.95 9.97
N ILE A 54 -2.74 -11.69 9.33
CA ILE A 54 -3.55 -12.72 8.66
C ILE A 54 -2.88 -13.12 7.33
N GLY A 55 -2.45 -12.15 6.53
CA GLY A 55 -1.78 -12.41 5.26
C GLY A 55 -1.93 -11.27 4.24
N ASN A 56 -1.41 -11.49 3.02
CA ASN A 56 -1.51 -10.53 1.92
C ASN A 56 -2.94 -10.38 1.36
N GLN A 57 -3.82 -11.34 1.68
CA GLN A 57 -5.25 -11.34 1.38
C GLN A 57 -5.97 -11.89 2.61
N PHE A 58 -7.13 -11.32 2.88
CA PHE A 58 -7.98 -11.68 4.01
C PHE A 58 -9.44 -11.36 3.66
N ASP A 59 -10.38 -12.02 4.32
CA ASP A 59 -11.78 -11.65 4.26
C ASP A 59 -12.19 -10.79 5.47
N LEU A 60 -13.25 -9.99 5.28
CA LEU A 60 -13.74 -9.06 6.30
C LEU A 60 -14.23 -9.76 7.58
N VAL A 61 -14.77 -10.98 7.47
CA VAL A 61 -15.33 -11.71 8.61
C VAL A 61 -14.22 -12.21 9.52
N THR A 62 -13.13 -12.72 8.94
CA THR A 62 -11.93 -13.12 9.68
C THR A 62 -11.32 -11.92 10.40
N LEU A 63 -11.15 -10.79 9.71
CA LEU A 63 -10.61 -9.58 10.34
C LEU A 63 -11.50 -9.05 11.48
N ALA A 64 -12.83 -9.08 11.29
CA ALA A 64 -13.79 -8.67 12.31
C ALA A 64 -13.75 -9.58 13.55
N THR A 65 -13.51 -10.88 13.33
CA THR A 65 -13.38 -11.88 14.39
C THR A 65 -12.12 -11.64 15.21
N VAL A 66 -10.98 -11.41 14.55
CA VAL A 66 -9.71 -11.08 15.22
C VAL A 66 -9.81 -9.77 16.01
N TRP A 67 -10.54 -8.78 15.48
CA TRP A 67 -10.74 -7.50 16.15
C TRP A 67 -11.87 -7.51 17.20
N GLU A 68 -12.58 -8.63 17.35
CA GLU A 68 -13.72 -8.79 18.26
C GLU A 68 -14.80 -7.71 18.09
N LYS A 69 -15.10 -7.35 16.84
CA LYS A 69 -16.14 -6.38 16.47
C LYS A 69 -17.06 -6.96 15.40
N SER A 70 -18.18 -6.28 15.17
CA SER A 70 -19.06 -6.67 14.07
C SER A 70 -18.40 -6.38 12.70
N PRO A 71 -18.77 -7.12 11.65
CA PRO A 71 -18.32 -6.83 10.29
C PRO A 71 -18.62 -5.39 9.85
N GLN A 72 -19.75 -4.82 10.28
CA GLN A 72 -20.14 -3.45 9.95
C GLN A 72 -19.22 -2.42 10.61
N MET A 73 -18.89 -2.59 11.90
CA MET A 73 -17.95 -1.71 12.59
C MET A 73 -16.54 -1.84 12.00
N THR A 74 -16.13 -3.08 11.70
CA THR A 74 -14.84 -3.37 11.06
C THR A 74 -14.73 -2.71 9.70
N ALA A 75 -15.75 -2.84 8.83
CA ALA A 75 -15.77 -2.18 7.53
C ALA A 75 -15.69 -0.65 7.65
N LYS A 76 -16.43 -0.05 8.59
CA LYS A 76 -16.38 1.39 8.84
C LYS A 76 -14.99 1.85 9.28
N ALA A 77 -14.35 1.11 10.17
CA ALA A 77 -13.01 1.42 10.66
C ALA A 77 -11.90 1.12 9.64
N LEU A 78 -12.13 0.18 8.71
CA LEU A 78 -11.20 -0.16 7.63
C LEU A 78 -11.28 0.82 6.44
N TRP A 79 -12.43 1.49 6.28
CA TRP A 79 -12.70 2.38 5.14
C TRP A 79 -11.61 3.43 4.85
N PRO A 80 -10.99 4.10 5.85
CA PRO A 80 -9.91 5.04 5.57
C PRO A 80 -8.71 4.38 4.90
N ALA A 81 -8.31 3.16 5.30
CA ALA A 81 -7.20 2.45 4.67
C ALA A 81 -7.51 2.05 3.22
N ILE A 82 -8.77 1.71 2.93
CA ILE A 82 -9.23 1.43 1.55
C ILE A 82 -9.14 2.70 0.70
N ARG A 83 -9.60 3.84 1.23
CA ARG A 83 -9.57 5.13 0.53
C ARG A 83 -8.14 5.59 0.23
N GLU A 84 -7.18 5.33 1.11
CA GLU A 84 -5.75 5.66 0.90
C GLU A 84 -5.01 4.67 -0.02
N GLY A 85 -5.70 3.61 -0.47
CA GLY A 85 -5.14 2.55 -1.33
C GLY A 85 -4.18 1.61 -0.60
N LEU A 86 -4.19 1.60 0.74
CA LEU A 86 -3.36 0.70 1.55
C LEU A 86 -3.93 -0.73 1.57
N ILE A 87 -5.25 -0.85 1.40
CA ILE A 87 -5.98 -2.12 1.29
C ILE A 87 -6.86 -2.03 0.04
N VAL A 88 -6.85 -3.07 -0.78
CA VAL A 88 -7.57 -3.09 -2.05
C VAL A 88 -8.58 -4.25 -2.05
N PRO A 89 -9.87 -4.01 -2.36
CA PRO A 89 -10.84 -5.08 -2.54
C PRO A 89 -10.48 -5.95 -3.75
N VAL A 90 -10.50 -7.28 -3.58
CA VAL A 90 -10.07 -8.24 -4.62
C VAL A 90 -11.21 -8.97 -5.34
N GLY A 91 -12.48 -8.75 -4.93
CA GLY A 91 -13.67 -9.35 -5.56
C GLY A 91 -14.08 -10.68 -4.96
#